data_AF-A0A7C7KI76-F1
#
_entry.id   AF-A0A7C7KI76-F1
#
_cell.length_a   1.000
_cell.length_b   1.000
_cell.length_c   1.000
_cell.angle_alpha   90.00
_cell.angle_beta   90.00
_cell.angle_gamma   90.00
#
_symmetry.space_group_name_H-M   'P 1'
#
loop_
_entity.id
_entity.type
_entity.pdbx_description
1 polymer ?
#
loop_
_entity_poly.entity_id
_entity_poly.type
_entity_poly.pdbx_seq_one_letter_code
_entity_poly.pdbx_strand_id
1 'polypeptide(L)'
;MVRLGLLVNPDAGLGGRLGLKGSDGQAEYARSQGAEDRAGPRVCDSLTHFSRVHRDCSELEWLTSAGRMGTDWIESEIGTVETVHTSSGLTTAEDTAGLVEILLTAGIDLLVYGGGDGTTRDIVAALAAAQRSDLPIIGVPCGVKMHSGCFAASPKAAAEVLSAWLTGELLLASTEVLDLDEEIYRQGKWVVQLYAEAMTPAS
;
A
#
# COMPACT_ATOMS: atom_id res chain seq x y z
N MET A 1 -4.29 -14.96 -16.95
CA MET A 1 -3.30 -14.06 -16.34
C MET A 1 -3.99 -12.97 -15.53
N VAL A 2 -3.72 -12.93 -14.24
CA VAL A 2 -4.22 -11.92 -13.27
C VAL A 2 -3.19 -10.79 -13.19
N ARG A 3 -3.66 -9.54 -13.21
CA ARG A 3 -2.81 -8.35 -13.20
C ARG A 3 -2.85 -7.69 -11.83
N LEU A 4 -1.70 -7.60 -11.18
CA LEU A 4 -1.56 -7.07 -9.82
C LEU A 4 -0.81 -5.74 -9.85
N GLY A 5 -1.36 -4.74 -9.18
CA GLY A 5 -0.63 -3.50 -8.91
C GLY A 5 0.21 -3.63 -7.65
N LEU A 6 1.44 -3.12 -7.68
CA LEU A 6 2.25 -2.91 -6.49
C LEU A 6 2.58 -1.42 -6.33
N LEU A 7 2.28 -0.87 -5.15
CA LEU A 7 2.65 0.49 -4.77
C LEU A 7 3.30 0.50 -3.39
N VAL A 8 4.46 1.13 -3.26
CA VAL A 8 5.09 1.37 -1.97
C VAL A 8 5.26 2.85 -1.75
N ASN A 9 4.71 3.40 -0.65
CA ASN A 9 5.11 4.73 -0.20
C ASN A 9 6.38 4.56 0.65
N PRO A 10 7.58 4.92 0.15
CA PRO A 10 8.84 4.66 0.85
C PRO A 10 9.00 5.48 2.13
N ASP A 11 8.24 6.55 2.29
CA ASP A 11 8.30 7.42 3.46
C ASP A 11 7.34 6.96 4.58
N ALA A 12 6.41 6.05 4.28
CA ALA A 12 5.46 5.55 5.26
C ALA A 12 6.15 4.81 6.42
N GLY A 13 5.77 5.19 7.64
CA GLY A 13 6.24 4.57 8.88
C GLY A 13 7.50 5.18 9.49
N LEU A 14 8.13 6.17 8.83
CA LEU A 14 9.33 6.86 9.36
C LEU A 14 9.07 7.66 10.64
N GLY A 15 7.89 8.29 10.75
CA GLY A 15 7.58 9.19 11.87
C GLY A 15 7.35 8.49 13.22
N GLY A 16 6.99 7.20 13.21
CA GLY A 16 6.53 6.50 14.41
C GLY A 16 7.58 6.39 15.52
N ARG A 17 8.84 6.09 15.17
CA ARG A 17 9.93 5.91 16.15
C ARG A 17 10.38 7.23 16.78
N LEU A 18 10.14 8.34 16.08
CA LEU A 18 10.52 9.68 16.49
C LEU A 18 9.39 10.43 17.21
N GLY A 19 8.26 9.76 17.45
CA GLY A 19 7.07 10.40 18.03
C GLY A 19 6.45 11.47 17.11
N LEU A 20 6.81 11.48 15.82
CA LEU A 20 6.27 12.43 14.87
C LEU A 20 4.80 12.12 14.57
N LYS A 21 4.09 13.18 14.23
CA LYS A 21 2.66 13.17 13.90
C LYS A 21 2.37 12.67 12.47
N GLY A 22 3.31 11.94 11.86
CA GLY A 22 3.29 11.53 10.45
C GLY A 22 4.72 11.54 9.88
N SER A 23 4.90 11.05 8.66
CA SER A 23 6.15 11.14 7.90
C SER A 23 6.13 12.22 6.81
N ASP A 24 4.94 12.74 6.49
CA ASP A 24 4.74 13.65 5.37
C ASP A 24 5.48 14.97 5.60
N GLY A 25 6.26 15.37 4.59
CA GLY A 25 7.15 16.54 4.65
C GLY A 25 8.31 16.44 5.64
N GLN A 26 8.48 15.29 6.32
CA GLN A 26 9.48 15.09 7.38
C GLN A 26 10.39 13.89 7.13
N ALA A 27 10.30 13.25 5.97
CA ALA A 27 11.04 12.04 5.65
C ALA A 27 12.56 12.24 5.70
N GLU A 28 13.08 13.34 5.14
CA GLU A 28 14.52 13.68 5.24
C GLU A 28 14.95 13.93 6.68
N TYR A 29 14.16 14.70 7.43
CA TYR A 29 14.42 14.94 8.85
C TYR A 29 14.44 13.62 9.63
N ALA A 30 13.46 12.75 9.42
CA ALA A 30 13.39 11.47 10.10
C ALA A 30 14.62 10.60 9.82
N ARG A 31 15.06 10.52 8.56
CA ARG A 31 16.29 9.80 8.16
C ARG A 31 17.53 10.44 8.78
N SER A 32 17.60 11.78 8.84
CA SER A 32 18.70 12.48 9.53
C SER A 32 18.79 12.16 11.02
N GLN A 33 17.66 11.77 11.64
CA GLN A 33 17.58 11.35 13.04
C GLN A 33 17.73 9.82 13.20
N GLY A 34 18.15 9.10 12.15
CA GLY A 34 18.38 7.66 12.18
C GLY A 34 17.13 6.79 11.98
N ALA A 35 16.03 7.35 11.46
CA ALA A 35 14.91 6.53 11.01
C ALA A 35 15.28 5.75 9.75
N GLU A 36 14.99 4.45 9.77
CA GLU A 36 15.18 3.55 8.64
C GLU A 36 13.83 3.34 7.92
N ASP A 37 13.92 3.11 6.61
CA ASP A 37 12.74 2.81 5.79
C ASP A 37 12.02 1.57 6.33
N ARG A 38 10.70 1.67 6.47
CA ARG A 38 9.88 0.61 7.07
C ARG A 38 8.89 0.01 6.09
N ALA A 39 8.37 0.81 5.16
CA ALA A 39 7.38 0.33 4.20
C ALA A 39 7.96 -0.68 3.23
N GLY A 40 9.07 -0.32 2.57
CA GLY A 40 9.79 -1.17 1.64
C GLY A 40 10.14 -2.55 2.19
N PRO A 41 10.91 -2.65 3.29
CA PRO A 41 11.28 -3.95 3.86
C PRO A 41 10.08 -4.82 4.22
N ARG A 42 8.97 -4.22 4.69
CA ARG A 42 7.75 -4.97 5.00
C ARG A 42 7.02 -5.48 3.77
N VAL A 43 7.02 -4.71 2.68
CA VAL A 43 6.51 -5.19 1.39
C VAL A 43 7.37 -6.33 0.86
N CYS A 44 8.70 -6.19 0.95
CA CYS A 44 9.62 -7.28 0.59
C CYS A 44 9.37 -8.56 1.42
N ASP A 45 9.19 -8.42 2.74
CA ASP A 45 8.82 -9.54 3.62
C ASP A 45 7.50 -10.20 3.19
N SER A 46 6.50 -9.39 2.81
CA SER A 46 5.20 -9.87 2.31
C SER A 46 5.39 -10.66 1.01
N LEU A 47 6.06 -10.10 0.00
CA LEU A 47 6.28 -10.74 -1.29
C LEU A 47 7.14 -12.01 -1.18
N THR A 48 8.13 -12.00 -0.29
CA THR A 48 8.95 -13.18 0.04
C THR A 48 8.14 -14.27 0.73
N HIS A 49 7.15 -13.90 1.54
CA HIS A 49 6.22 -14.89 2.09
C HIS A 49 5.25 -15.41 1.03
N PHE A 50 4.74 -14.51 0.18
CA PHE A 50 3.84 -14.83 -0.92
C PHE A 50 4.43 -15.90 -1.84
N SER A 51 5.69 -15.76 -2.27
CA SER A 51 6.36 -16.75 -3.12
C SER A 51 6.50 -18.15 -2.49
N ARG A 52 6.37 -18.26 -1.16
CA ARG A 52 6.39 -19.56 -0.44
C ARG A 52 5.00 -20.19 -0.32
N VAL A 53 3.96 -19.36 -0.17
CA VAL A 53 2.58 -19.85 0.02
C VAL A 53 1.84 -20.03 -1.30
N HIS A 54 2.16 -19.22 -2.32
CA HIS A 54 1.59 -19.28 -3.65
C HIS A 54 2.61 -19.85 -4.65
N ARG A 55 2.50 -21.15 -4.95
CA ARG A 55 3.56 -21.88 -5.67
C ARG A 55 3.60 -21.66 -7.19
N ASP A 56 2.49 -21.29 -7.80
CA ASP A 56 2.39 -21.09 -9.24
C ASP A 56 2.12 -19.62 -9.56
N CYS A 57 3.18 -18.90 -9.90
CA CYS A 57 3.10 -17.48 -10.26
C CYS A 57 3.11 -17.26 -11.78
N SER A 58 3.00 -18.32 -12.60
CA SER A 58 3.14 -18.22 -14.06
C SER A 58 2.03 -17.40 -14.74
N GLU A 59 0.86 -17.34 -14.09
CA GLU A 59 -0.31 -16.56 -14.52
C GLU A 59 -0.42 -15.20 -13.82
N LEU A 60 0.64 -14.72 -13.17
CA LEU A 60 0.66 -13.43 -12.49
C LEU A 60 1.53 -12.41 -13.23
N GLU A 61 0.96 -11.24 -13.47
CA GLU A 61 1.68 -10.07 -13.97
C GLU A 61 1.60 -8.94 -12.95
N TRP A 62 2.75 -8.45 -12.51
CA TRP A 62 2.88 -7.34 -11.57
C TRP A 62 3.24 -6.06 -12.31
N LEU A 63 2.53 -4.99 -12.02
CA LEU A 63 2.80 -3.66 -12.55
C LEU A 63 3.15 -2.73 -11.39
N THR A 64 4.27 -2.01 -11.53
CA THR A 64 4.77 -1.16 -10.45
C THR A 64 5.64 0.01 -10.93
N SER A 65 6.08 0.84 -9.99
CA SER A 65 7.04 1.91 -10.23
C SER A 65 8.48 1.44 -10.11
N ALA A 66 9.35 2.06 -10.90
CA ALA A 66 10.80 1.95 -10.73
C ALA A 66 11.22 2.43 -9.33
N GLY A 67 12.25 1.78 -8.80
CA GLY A 67 12.93 2.18 -7.57
C GLY A 67 12.13 1.90 -6.30
N ARG A 68 12.25 2.81 -5.33
CA ARG A 68 11.74 2.68 -3.96
C ARG A 68 10.22 2.72 -3.84
N MET A 69 9.49 3.04 -4.91
CA MET A 69 8.04 2.90 -4.95
C MET A 69 7.56 1.52 -5.42
N GLY A 70 8.47 0.63 -5.83
CA GLY A 70 8.12 -0.66 -6.40
C GLY A 70 9.30 -1.62 -6.51
N THR A 71 10.03 -1.57 -7.63
CA THR A 71 10.99 -2.62 -8.04
C THR A 71 12.06 -2.95 -7.01
N ASP A 72 12.49 -2.00 -6.16
CA ASP A 72 13.54 -2.22 -5.17
C ASP A 72 13.14 -3.24 -4.08
N TRP A 73 11.85 -3.55 -3.95
CA TRP A 73 11.31 -4.42 -2.89
C TRP A 73 10.88 -5.80 -3.39
N ILE A 74 11.15 -6.11 -4.66
CA ILE A 74 10.80 -7.39 -5.28
C ILE A 74 12.07 -8.23 -5.41
N GLU A 75 12.33 -9.09 -4.42
CA GLU A 75 13.50 -10.00 -4.41
C GLU A 75 13.16 -11.44 -4.80
N SER A 76 11.88 -11.80 -4.75
CA SER A 76 11.39 -13.16 -5.01
C SER A 76 10.75 -13.27 -6.39
N GLU A 77 10.76 -14.48 -6.95
CA GLU A 77 9.98 -14.81 -8.15
C GLU A 77 8.48 -14.84 -7.77
N ILE A 78 7.75 -13.83 -8.23
CA ILE A 78 6.31 -13.64 -7.92
C ILE A 78 5.45 -13.56 -9.19
N GLY A 79 6.03 -13.82 -10.36
CA GLY A 79 5.41 -13.66 -11.68
C GLY A 79 6.24 -12.75 -12.58
N THR A 80 5.67 -12.30 -13.70
CA THR A 80 6.28 -11.25 -14.52
C THR A 80 6.16 -9.91 -13.81
N VAL A 81 7.15 -9.03 -13.98
CA VAL A 81 7.15 -7.69 -13.40
C VAL A 81 7.39 -6.68 -14.50
N GLU A 82 6.43 -5.78 -14.69
CA GLU A 82 6.51 -4.64 -15.60
C GLU A 82 6.66 -3.34 -14.81
N THR A 83 7.61 -2.51 -15.25
CA THR A 83 7.83 -1.18 -14.68
C THR A 83 7.10 -0.14 -15.53
N VAL A 84 5.99 0.40 -15.03
CA VAL A 84 5.09 1.30 -15.78
C VAL A 84 5.14 2.76 -15.32
N HIS A 85 5.81 3.01 -14.20
CA HIS A 85 5.93 4.33 -13.59
C HIS A 85 7.37 4.57 -13.12
N THR A 86 7.74 5.83 -12.95
CA THR A 86 9.00 6.21 -12.31
C THR A 86 8.79 7.49 -11.52
N SER A 87 9.34 7.54 -10.31
CA SER A 87 9.40 8.72 -9.46
C SER A 87 10.85 9.13 -9.26
N SER A 88 11.14 10.42 -9.14
CA SER A 88 12.50 10.90 -8.86
C SER A 88 12.56 11.69 -7.56
N GLY A 89 13.59 11.45 -6.75
CA GLY A 89 13.83 12.19 -5.50
C GLY A 89 12.87 11.82 -4.37
N LEU A 90 12.26 12.85 -3.76
CA LEU A 90 11.30 12.69 -2.67
C LEU A 90 9.93 12.33 -3.25
N THR A 91 9.30 11.30 -2.70
CA THR A 91 7.98 10.85 -3.12
C THR A 91 6.88 11.66 -2.46
N THR A 92 5.82 11.92 -3.20
CA THR A 92 4.68 12.76 -2.81
C THR A 92 3.36 12.01 -2.92
N ALA A 93 2.27 12.62 -2.43
CA ALA A 93 0.93 12.10 -2.65
C ALA A 93 0.58 12.08 -4.14
N GLU A 94 1.10 13.03 -4.91
CA GLU A 94 0.96 13.10 -6.36
C GLU A 94 1.62 11.91 -7.06
N ASP A 95 2.80 11.47 -6.61
CA ASP A 95 3.44 10.25 -7.15
C ASP A 95 2.60 9.00 -6.86
N THR A 96 1.96 8.94 -5.69
CA THR A 96 1.03 7.86 -5.33
C THR A 96 -0.18 7.85 -6.26
N ALA A 97 -0.82 9.01 -6.44
CA ALA A 97 -1.97 9.16 -7.34
C ALA A 97 -1.63 8.85 -8.80
N GLY A 98 -0.48 9.35 -9.29
CA GLY A 98 0.00 9.11 -10.65
C GLY A 98 0.28 7.63 -10.93
N LEU A 99 0.90 6.91 -9.99
CA LEU A 99 1.07 5.47 -10.10
C LEU A 99 -0.29 4.74 -10.13
N VAL A 100 -1.24 5.10 -9.24
CA VAL A 100 -2.58 4.48 -9.23
C VAL A 100 -3.29 4.69 -10.57
N GLU A 101 -3.25 5.89 -11.15
CA GLU A 101 -3.87 6.18 -12.45
C GLU A 101 -3.28 5.31 -13.58
N ILE A 102 -1.96 5.14 -13.62
CA ILE A 102 -1.29 4.28 -14.61
C ILE A 102 -1.70 2.83 -14.43
N LEU A 103 -1.74 2.34 -13.19
CA LEU A 103 -2.15 0.96 -12.88
C LEU A 103 -3.62 0.70 -13.27
N LEU A 104 -4.51 1.66 -13.02
CA LEU A 104 -5.91 1.58 -13.43
C LEU A 104 -6.06 1.58 -14.95
N THR A 105 -5.30 2.41 -15.66
CA THR A 105 -5.26 2.44 -17.13
C THR A 105 -4.75 1.12 -17.69
N ALA A 106 -3.77 0.52 -17.01
CA ALA A 106 -3.30 -0.81 -17.33
C ALA A 106 -4.31 -1.92 -16.97
N GLY A 107 -5.39 -1.64 -16.23
CA GLY A 107 -6.44 -2.62 -15.94
C GLY A 107 -6.00 -3.71 -14.98
N ILE A 108 -5.35 -3.34 -13.87
CA ILE A 108 -5.09 -4.26 -12.76
C ILE A 108 -6.41 -4.80 -12.17
N ASP A 109 -6.35 -6.02 -11.63
CA ASP A 109 -7.45 -6.70 -10.95
C ASP A 109 -7.44 -6.42 -9.44
N LEU A 110 -6.27 -6.17 -8.85
CA LEU A 110 -6.09 -5.90 -7.42
C LEU A 110 -4.83 -5.05 -7.18
N LEU A 111 -4.88 -4.14 -6.21
CA LEU A 111 -3.73 -3.33 -5.78
C LEU A 111 -3.20 -3.81 -4.41
N VAL A 112 -1.95 -4.24 -4.36
CA VAL A 112 -1.21 -4.44 -3.12
C VAL A 112 -0.39 -3.20 -2.84
N TYR A 113 -0.46 -2.65 -1.63
CA TYR A 113 0.32 -1.47 -1.30
C TYR A 113 0.97 -1.51 0.09
N GLY A 114 2.15 -0.87 0.20
CA GLY A 114 2.81 -0.61 1.48
C GLY A 114 2.64 0.85 1.89
N GLY A 115 1.97 1.10 3.01
CA GLY A 115 1.68 2.45 3.46
C GLY A 115 1.08 2.55 4.87
N GLY A 116 0.58 3.74 5.20
CA GLY A 116 -0.28 4.00 6.37
C GLY A 116 -1.65 4.53 5.95
N ASP A 117 -2.46 5.00 6.91
CA ASP A 117 -3.80 5.53 6.61
C ASP A 117 -3.76 6.71 5.63
N GLY A 118 -2.75 7.60 5.69
CA GLY A 118 -2.57 8.68 4.71
C GLY A 118 -2.35 8.16 3.28
N THR A 119 -1.52 7.12 3.10
CA THR A 119 -1.35 6.45 1.80
C THR A 119 -2.65 5.81 1.32
N THR A 120 -3.42 5.23 2.26
CA THR A 120 -4.71 4.61 1.97
C THR A 120 -5.72 5.64 1.46
N ARG A 121 -5.77 6.81 2.11
CA ARG A 121 -6.56 7.96 1.71
C ARG A 121 -6.22 8.39 0.29
N ASP A 122 -4.94 8.55 -0.01
CA ASP A 122 -4.48 8.99 -1.34
C ASP A 122 -4.86 7.97 -2.43
N ILE A 123 -4.72 6.66 -2.14
CA ILE A 123 -5.14 5.58 -3.04
C ILE A 123 -6.65 5.64 -3.29
N VAL A 124 -7.47 5.70 -2.23
CA VAL A 124 -8.94 5.69 -2.37
C VAL A 124 -9.44 6.95 -3.06
N ALA A 125 -8.83 8.10 -2.81
CA ALA A 125 -9.12 9.33 -3.54
C ALA A 125 -8.84 9.18 -5.04
N ALA A 126 -7.70 8.57 -5.42
CA ALA A 126 -7.36 8.29 -6.82
C ALA A 126 -8.32 7.28 -7.47
N LEU A 127 -8.69 6.20 -6.76
CA LEU A 127 -9.70 5.23 -7.23
C LEU A 127 -11.06 5.89 -7.46
N ALA A 128 -11.51 6.74 -6.53
CA ALA A 128 -12.77 7.46 -6.63
C ALA A 128 -12.78 8.44 -7.81
N ALA A 129 -11.69 9.20 -8.00
CA ALA A 129 -11.54 10.12 -9.12
C ALA A 129 -11.62 9.40 -10.48
N ALA A 130 -11.08 8.19 -10.56
CA ALA A 130 -11.12 7.33 -11.75
C ALA A 130 -12.41 6.49 -11.88
N GLN A 131 -13.40 6.66 -10.98
CA GLN A 131 -14.63 5.86 -10.93
C GLN A 131 -14.37 4.34 -10.82
N ARG A 132 -13.33 3.96 -10.08
CA ARG A 132 -12.88 2.58 -9.86
C ARG A 132 -12.81 2.21 -8.37
N SER A 133 -13.74 2.71 -7.56
CA SER A 133 -13.88 2.36 -6.14
C SER A 133 -14.20 0.88 -5.89
N ASP A 134 -14.52 0.13 -6.94
CA ASP A 134 -14.73 -1.32 -6.93
C ASP A 134 -13.42 -2.13 -6.95
N LEU A 135 -12.28 -1.52 -7.32
CA LEU A 135 -11.00 -2.20 -7.36
C LEU A 135 -10.57 -2.61 -5.93
N PRO A 136 -10.31 -3.91 -5.68
CA PRO A 136 -9.86 -4.36 -4.38
C PRO A 136 -8.43 -3.90 -4.06
N ILE A 137 -8.21 -3.55 -2.80
CA ILE A 137 -6.90 -3.16 -2.26
C ILE A 137 -6.51 -4.03 -1.07
N ILE A 138 -5.22 -4.37 -0.95
CA ILE A 138 -4.64 -5.03 0.22
C ILE A 138 -3.53 -4.14 0.77
N GLY A 139 -3.72 -3.64 1.99
CA GLY A 139 -2.73 -2.85 2.71
C GLY A 139 -1.73 -3.74 3.46
N VAL A 140 -0.46 -3.65 3.10
CA VAL A 140 0.66 -4.16 3.89
C VAL A 140 0.93 -3.15 5.02
N PRO A 141 0.78 -3.55 6.30
CA PRO A 141 0.89 -2.62 7.41
C PRO A 141 2.34 -2.11 7.60
N CYS A 142 2.61 -0.82 7.39
CA CYS A 142 3.98 -0.27 7.47
C CYS A 142 4.30 0.55 8.74
N GLY A 143 3.31 0.93 9.54
CA GLY A 143 3.46 1.80 10.71
C GLY A 143 2.96 1.19 12.03
N VAL A 144 2.52 2.06 12.94
CA VAL A 144 1.84 1.71 14.21
C VAL A 144 0.48 2.43 14.36
N LYS A 145 0.06 3.16 13.33
CA LYS A 145 -1.19 3.95 13.26
C LYS A 145 -1.89 3.57 11.97
N MET A 146 -2.44 2.36 11.94
CA MET A 146 -3.22 1.86 10.81
C MET A 146 -4.57 1.44 11.37
N HIS A 147 -5.60 2.17 10.98
CA HIS A 147 -6.95 2.00 11.47
C HIS A 147 -7.91 1.55 10.37
N SER A 148 -7.57 1.82 9.11
CA SER A 148 -8.35 1.39 7.95
C SER A 148 -8.43 -0.14 7.87
N GLY A 149 -9.62 -0.68 7.61
CA GLY A 149 -9.84 -2.12 7.65
C GLY A 149 -9.30 -2.90 6.44
N CYS A 150 -8.74 -2.20 5.44
CA CYS A 150 -8.04 -2.83 4.31
C CYS A 150 -6.61 -3.29 4.64
N PHE A 151 -6.10 -2.98 5.84
CA PHE A 151 -4.80 -3.46 6.28
C PHE A 151 -4.87 -4.90 6.79
N ALA A 152 -3.97 -5.75 6.31
CA ALA A 152 -3.76 -7.04 6.92
C ALA A 152 -3.13 -6.90 8.32
N ALA A 153 -3.31 -7.91 9.18
CA ALA A 153 -2.77 -7.90 10.54
C ALA A 153 -1.22 -7.87 10.59
N SER A 154 -0.56 -8.33 9.52
CA SER A 154 0.90 -8.33 9.40
C SER A 154 1.32 -8.42 7.92
N PRO A 155 2.60 -8.18 7.57
CA PRO A 155 3.08 -8.42 6.21
C PRO A 155 2.85 -9.85 5.71
N LYS A 156 3.03 -10.85 6.58
CA LYS A 156 2.74 -12.25 6.22
C LYS A 156 1.25 -12.47 5.96
N ALA A 157 0.39 -11.89 6.79
CA ALA A 157 -1.05 -11.98 6.60
C ALA A 157 -1.49 -11.31 5.28
N ALA A 158 -0.85 -10.22 4.85
CA ALA A 158 -1.14 -9.61 3.54
C ALA A 158 -0.88 -10.58 2.38
N ALA A 159 0.23 -11.32 2.45
CA ALA A 159 0.55 -12.36 1.48
C ALA A 159 -0.42 -13.56 1.52
N GLU A 160 -0.85 -13.98 2.72
CA GLU A 160 -1.87 -15.02 2.87
C GLU A 160 -3.22 -14.58 2.29
N VAL A 161 -3.65 -13.33 2.54
CA VAL A 161 -4.88 -12.76 1.96
C VAL A 161 -4.80 -12.71 0.44
N LEU A 162 -3.67 -12.25 -0.13
CA LEU A 162 -3.48 -12.23 -1.58
C LEU A 162 -3.57 -13.64 -2.16
N SER A 163 -2.87 -14.62 -1.56
CA SER A 163 -2.88 -16.00 -2.04
C SER A 163 -4.29 -16.59 -1.97
N ALA A 164 -5.02 -16.38 -0.87
CA ALA A 164 -6.37 -16.90 -0.68
C ALA A 164 -7.38 -16.26 -1.65
N TRP A 165 -7.21 -14.98 -1.98
CA TRP A 165 -8.02 -14.34 -3.02
C TRP A 165 -7.72 -14.92 -4.41
N LEU A 166 -6.44 -15.10 -4.76
CA LEU A 166 -6.03 -15.71 -6.04
C LEU A 166 -6.52 -17.15 -6.19
N THR A 167 -6.66 -17.91 -5.10
CA THR A 167 -7.22 -19.28 -5.11
C THR A 167 -8.75 -19.32 -5.04
N GLY A 168 -9.41 -18.16 -4.93
CA GLY A 168 -10.87 -18.05 -4.84
C GLY A 168 -11.46 -18.41 -3.48
N GLU A 169 -10.64 -18.45 -2.42
CA GLU A 169 -11.07 -18.74 -1.05
C GLU A 169 -11.67 -17.51 -0.35
N LEU A 170 -11.31 -16.30 -0.79
CA LEU A 170 -11.85 -15.04 -0.26
C LEU A 170 -12.72 -14.31 -1.28
N LEU A 171 -13.81 -13.73 -0.81
CA LEU A 171 -14.66 -12.82 -1.57
C LEU A 171 -14.25 -11.37 -1.30
N LEU A 172 -14.83 -10.43 -2.03
CA LEU A 172 -14.62 -9.00 -1.77
C LEU A 172 -15.67 -8.50 -0.79
N ALA A 173 -15.24 -7.69 0.18
CA ALA A 173 -16.11 -6.95 1.09
C ALA A 173 -15.74 -5.47 1.13
N SER A 174 -16.72 -4.63 1.45
CA SER A 174 -16.47 -3.21 1.76
C SER A 174 -15.92 -3.08 3.18
N THR A 175 -14.94 -2.19 3.35
CA THR A 175 -14.37 -1.83 4.64
C THR A 175 -14.20 -0.32 4.78
N GLU A 176 -14.21 0.15 6.01
CA GLU A 176 -13.95 1.55 6.35
C GLU A 176 -12.47 1.92 6.10
N VAL A 177 -12.28 3.06 5.43
CA VAL A 177 -11.01 3.79 5.40
C VAL A 177 -11.15 4.96 6.35
N LEU A 178 -10.27 4.99 7.34
CA LEU A 178 -10.30 5.94 8.42
C LEU A 178 -9.18 6.96 8.26
N ASP A 179 -9.49 8.22 8.48
CA ASP A 179 -8.49 9.29 8.49
C ASP A 179 -8.49 10.02 9.83
N LEU A 180 -7.32 10.53 10.18
CA LEU A 180 -7.15 11.38 11.34
C LEU A 180 -7.40 12.82 10.92
N ASP A 181 -8.27 13.53 11.64
CA ASP A 181 -8.40 14.96 11.43
C ASP A 181 -7.11 15.64 11.89
N GLU A 182 -6.24 15.98 10.95
CA GLU A 182 -4.92 16.57 11.20
C GLU A 182 -5.02 17.93 11.91
N GLU A 183 -6.10 18.68 11.70
CA GLU A 183 -6.31 20.00 12.32
C GLU A 183 -6.66 19.84 13.80
N ILE A 184 -7.56 18.92 14.11
CA ILE A 184 -7.90 18.54 15.49
C ILE A 184 -6.70 17.87 16.17
N TYR A 185 -5.92 17.09 15.42
CA TYR A 185 -4.70 16.44 15.91
C TYR A 185 -3.57 17.43 16.21
N ARG A 186 -3.43 18.51 15.43
CA ARG A 186 -2.53 19.62 15.75
C ARG A 186 -2.89 20.27 17.08
N GLN A 187 -4.18 20.32 17.43
CA GLN A 187 -4.70 20.82 18.71
C GLN A 187 -4.58 19.81 19.87
N GLY A 188 -3.93 18.65 19.67
CA GLY A 188 -3.67 17.65 20.71
C GLY A 188 -4.84 16.70 20.99
N LYS A 189 -5.91 16.75 20.18
CA LYS A 189 -7.05 15.84 20.27
C LYS A 189 -6.92 14.73 19.24
N TRP A 190 -7.23 13.50 19.62
CA TRP A 190 -7.15 12.35 18.72
C TRP A 190 -8.57 11.97 18.28
N VAL A 191 -8.94 12.36 17.05
CA VAL A 191 -10.27 12.12 16.46
C VAL A 191 -10.11 11.44 15.11
N VAL A 192 -10.55 10.19 15.04
CA VAL A 192 -10.56 9.37 13.82
C VAL A 192 -11.96 9.44 13.23
N GLN A 193 -12.06 9.65 11.91
CA GLN A 193 -13.33 9.75 11.19
C GLN A 193 -13.33 8.82 9.97
N LEU A 194 -14.52 8.37 9.58
CA LEU A 194 -14.73 7.68 8.31
C LEU A 194 -14.41 8.64 7.16
N TYR A 195 -13.42 8.28 6.34
CA TYR A 195 -13.06 9.03 5.15
C TYR A 195 -13.79 8.50 3.92
N ALA A 196 -13.75 7.19 3.71
CA ALA A 196 -14.35 6.51 2.57
C ALA A 196 -14.55 5.01 2.87
N GLU A 197 -15.12 4.30 1.90
CA GLU A 197 -15.12 2.84 1.87
C GLU A 197 -14.14 2.35 0.79
N ALA A 198 -13.59 1.16 0.99
CA ALA A 198 -12.75 0.48 0.02
C ALA A 198 -13.11 -1.01 -0.08
N MET A 199 -12.92 -1.60 -1.26
CA MET A 199 -13.05 -3.04 -1.43
C MET A 199 -11.77 -3.74 -1.01
N THR A 200 -11.88 -4.84 -0.27
CA THR A 200 -10.73 -5.68 0.11
C THR A 200 -11.14 -7.15 0.16
N PRO A 201 -10.24 -8.11 -0.12
CA PRO A 201 -10.54 -9.52 0.10
C PRO A 201 -10.78 -9.83 1.58
N ALA A 202 -11.93 -10.42 1.88
CA ALA A 202 -12.35 -10.80 3.22
C ALA A 202 -13.23 -12.07 3.19
N SER A 203 -13.32 -12.73 4.33
CA SER A 203 -14.13 -13.96 4.53
C SER A 203 -15.61 -13.64 4.76
#